data_AF-A0A6J2PC31-F1
#
_entry.id   AF-A0A6J2PC31-F1
#
_cell.length_a   1.000
_cell.length_b   1.000
_cell.length_c   1.000
_cell.angle_alpha   90.00
_cell.angle_beta   90.00
_cell.angle_gamma   90.00
#
_symmetry.space_group_name_H-M   'P 1'
#
loop_
_entity.id
_entity.type
_entity.pdbx_description
1 polymer ?
#
loop_
_entity_poly.entity_id
_entity_poly.type
_entity_poly.pdbx_seq_one_letter_code
_entity_poly.pdbx_strand_id
1 'polypeptide(L)'
;MASFPGLCQAVGPAEPAEPAGPAQEQNGELDGSLQQMLKAIADERNRLNIRQEISGLGCFKDDRIVFWTWMFSTYFMEKFAPLKDDMLFYVRRKLALVSADNSEGKKVEVEVYRRDSKKLPGLGDPDIDWEESVYLNLILQKVKL
;
A
#
# COMPACT_ATOMS: atom_id res chain seq x y z
N MET A 1 44.84 38.24 58.19
CA MET A 1 43.45 38.73 58.24
C MET A 1 42.64 37.89 57.25
N ALA A 2 41.51 37.32 57.71
CA ALA A 2 40.49 36.48 57.02
C ALA A 2 41.01 35.11 56.47
N SER A 3 40.56 33.88 56.82
CA SER A 3 39.29 33.30 57.33
C SER A 3 38.12 33.49 56.34
N PHE A 4 37.40 32.51 55.76
CA PHE A 4 36.94 31.13 56.07
C PHE A 4 36.57 30.43 54.72
N PRO A 5 35.81 29.30 54.65
CA PRO A 5 36.06 27.89 55.01
C PRO A 5 35.89 26.94 53.79
N GLY A 6 36.27 25.65 53.83
CA GLY A 6 35.38 24.48 54.13
C GLY A 6 34.36 24.21 53.01
N LEU A 7 34.04 23.00 52.54
CA LEU A 7 34.16 21.64 53.06
C LEU A 7 33.47 20.72 52.03
N CYS A 8 33.94 19.48 51.83
CA CYS A 8 33.22 18.30 51.26
C CYS A 8 32.81 18.37 49.75
N GLN A 9 32.70 17.29 48.97
CA GLN A 9 32.77 15.84 49.18
C GLN A 9 32.93 15.15 47.80
N ALA A 10 33.49 13.95 47.79
CA ALA A 10 33.49 13.02 46.65
C ALA A 10 32.13 12.31 46.48
N VAL A 11 31.97 11.60 45.35
CA VAL A 11 30.90 10.65 44.92
C VAL A 11 29.91 11.28 43.92
N GLY A 12 29.72 10.77 42.70
CA GLY A 12 30.14 9.49 42.09
C GLY A 12 30.06 9.54 40.54
N PRO A 13 30.33 8.43 39.83
CA PRO A 13 30.20 8.38 38.39
C PRO A 13 28.72 8.44 38.00
N ALA A 14 28.38 9.41 37.16
CA ALA A 14 27.12 9.44 36.45
C ALA A 14 27.05 8.25 35.47
N GLU A 15 25.96 7.51 35.59
CA GLU A 15 25.29 6.68 34.59
C GLU A 15 26.11 5.66 33.76
N PRO A 16 25.84 4.35 33.91
CA PRO A 16 26.13 3.41 32.84
C PRO A 16 25.16 3.64 31.67
N ALA A 17 25.75 3.82 30.49
CA ALA A 17 25.07 3.89 29.20
C ALA A 17 24.25 2.62 28.90
N GLU A 18 23.03 2.83 28.36
CA GLU A 18 22.23 1.99 27.45
C GLU A 18 21.87 0.54 27.91
N PRO A 19 20.62 0.12 27.64
CA PRO A 19 20.45 -0.55 26.35
C PRO A 19 19.28 0.01 25.54
N ALA A 20 19.59 0.46 24.33
CA ALA A 20 18.69 0.50 23.20
C ALA A 20 17.96 -0.84 22.99
N GLY A 21 16.63 -0.79 22.94
CA GLY A 21 15.76 -1.81 22.34
C GLY A 21 14.56 -2.23 23.20
N PRO A 22 13.38 -2.52 22.60
CA PRO A 22 13.25 -3.06 21.25
C PRO A 22 12.42 -2.19 20.29
N ALA A 23 12.95 -1.97 19.09
CA ALA A 23 12.20 -1.57 17.90
C ALA A 23 11.38 -2.75 17.33
N GLN A 24 10.55 -3.41 18.14
CA GLN A 24 9.80 -4.62 17.72
C GLN A 24 8.29 -4.43 17.51
N GLU A 25 7.71 -3.29 17.84
CA GLU A 25 6.25 -3.12 17.71
C GLU A 25 5.76 -2.89 16.27
N GLN A 26 6.61 -2.34 15.38
CA GLN A 26 6.18 -2.08 14.00
C GLN A 26 6.05 -3.35 13.14
N ASN A 27 6.79 -4.43 13.43
CA ASN A 27 6.80 -5.61 12.57
C ASN A 27 5.52 -6.45 12.72
N GLY A 28 4.96 -6.54 13.95
CA GLY A 28 3.73 -7.27 14.22
C GLY A 28 2.48 -6.59 13.66
N GLU A 29 2.44 -5.25 13.66
CA GLU A 29 1.31 -4.49 13.09
C GLU A 29 1.26 -4.60 11.55
N LEU A 30 2.43 -4.63 10.90
CA LEU A 30 2.53 -4.79 9.44
C LEU A 30 2.04 -6.16 8.99
N ASP A 31 2.36 -7.22 9.73
CA ASP A 31 1.89 -8.57 9.45
C ASP A 31 0.36 -8.69 9.63
N GLY A 32 -0.18 -8.10 10.71
CA GLY A 32 -1.62 -8.02 10.93
C GLY A 32 -2.36 -7.23 9.84
N SER A 33 -1.81 -6.09 9.39
CA SER A 33 -2.40 -5.29 8.32
C SER A 33 -2.38 -6.02 6.98
N LEU A 34 -1.31 -6.75 6.66
CA LEU A 34 -1.24 -7.57 5.45
C LEU A 34 -2.25 -8.72 5.48
N GLN A 35 -2.37 -9.42 6.62
CA GLN A 35 -3.36 -10.49 6.77
C GLN A 35 -4.80 -9.98 6.60
N GLN A 36 -5.11 -8.79 7.15
CA GLN A 36 -6.41 -8.14 6.96
C GLN A 36 -6.68 -7.82 5.48
N MET A 37 -5.67 -7.31 4.76
CA MET A 37 -5.77 -7.04 3.33
C MET A 37 -6.05 -8.30 2.52
N LEU A 38 -5.26 -9.36 2.76
CA LEU A 38 -5.40 -10.63 2.06
C LEU A 38 -6.76 -11.28 2.32
N LYS A 39 -7.25 -11.21 3.56
CA LYS A 39 -8.59 -11.68 3.91
C LYS A 39 -9.67 -10.91 3.16
N ALA A 40 -9.60 -9.58 3.16
CA ALA A 40 -10.58 -8.76 2.45
C ALA A 40 -10.59 -9.03 0.93
N ILE A 41 -9.42 -9.26 0.33
CA ILE A 41 -9.31 -9.67 -1.09
C ILE A 41 -9.95 -11.04 -1.32
N ALA A 42 -9.73 -12.01 -0.43
CA ALA A 42 -10.32 -13.34 -0.55
C ALA A 42 -11.85 -13.30 -0.41
N ASP A 43 -12.35 -12.54 0.57
CA ASP A 43 -13.78 -12.35 0.82
C ASP A 43 -14.47 -11.70 -0.40
N GLU A 44 -13.85 -10.67 -0.99
CA GLU A 44 -14.37 -10.02 -2.20
C GLU A 44 -14.41 -10.98 -3.39
N ARG A 45 -13.33 -11.75 -3.62
CA ARG A 45 -13.29 -12.74 -4.71
C ARG A 45 -14.37 -13.80 -4.55
N ASN A 46 -14.62 -14.26 -3.33
CA ASN A 46 -15.68 -15.20 -3.05
C ASN A 46 -17.08 -14.58 -3.31
N ARG A 47 -17.29 -13.34 -2.88
CA ARG A 47 -18.52 -12.57 -3.14
C ARG A 47 -18.82 -12.43 -4.64
N LEU A 48 -17.79 -12.15 -5.44
CA LEU A 48 -17.92 -12.02 -6.89
C LEU A 48 -18.19 -13.37 -7.56
N ASN A 49 -17.55 -14.45 -7.10
CA ASN A 49 -17.78 -15.80 -7.63
C ASN A 49 -19.24 -16.23 -7.43
N ILE A 50 -19.78 -16.03 -6.23
CA ILE A 50 -21.18 -16.36 -5.89
C ILE A 50 -22.17 -15.51 -6.71
N ARG A 51 -21.88 -14.21 -6.91
CA ARG A 51 -22.76 -13.29 -7.66
C ARG A 51 -22.70 -13.49 -9.17
N GLN A 52 -21.56 -13.92 -9.72
CA GLN A 52 -21.39 -14.15 -11.16
C GLN A 52 -22.22 -15.34 -11.66
N GLU A 53 -22.48 -16.34 -10.81
CA GLU A 53 -23.42 -17.43 -11.14
C GLU A 53 -24.89 -16.97 -11.18
N ILE A 54 -25.23 -15.86 -10.51
CA ILE A 54 -26.61 -15.43 -10.29
C ILE A 54 -27.03 -14.29 -11.23
N SER A 55 -26.09 -13.56 -11.85
CA SER A 55 -26.46 -12.35 -12.59
C SER A 55 -25.60 -12.10 -13.83
N GLY A 56 -26.21 -12.33 -15.00
CA GLY A 56 -25.58 -12.23 -16.31
C GLY A 56 -25.53 -10.84 -16.96
N LEU A 57 -25.93 -9.71 -16.32
CA LEU A 57 -25.95 -8.42 -17.02
C LEU A 57 -25.93 -7.19 -16.09
N GLY A 58 -24.89 -6.35 -16.20
CA GLY A 58 -25.07 -4.89 -16.20
C GLY A 58 -24.63 -4.05 -14.98
N CYS A 59 -24.92 -4.43 -13.74
CA CYS A 59 -24.83 -3.49 -12.60
C CYS A 59 -23.58 -3.65 -11.68
N PHE A 60 -22.81 -4.73 -11.82
CA PHE A 60 -21.78 -5.10 -10.83
C PHE A 60 -20.41 -4.42 -11.00
N LYS A 61 -20.22 -3.64 -12.07
CA LYS A 61 -18.92 -3.00 -12.33
C LYS A 61 -18.63 -1.89 -11.32
N ASP A 62 -19.67 -1.23 -10.80
CA ASP A 62 -19.55 -0.12 -9.86
C ASP A 62 -19.18 -0.59 -8.44
N ASP A 63 -19.78 -1.67 -7.94
CA ASP A 63 -19.38 -2.27 -6.64
C ASP A 63 -17.89 -2.70 -6.68
N ARG A 64 -17.45 -3.24 -7.82
CA ARG A 64 -16.09 -3.72 -8.02
C ARG A 64 -15.10 -2.55 -8.03
N ILE A 65 -15.37 -1.47 -8.78
CA ILE A 65 -14.46 -0.31 -8.82
C ILE A 65 -14.39 0.38 -7.47
N VAL A 66 -15.50 0.51 -6.73
CA VAL A 66 -15.52 1.12 -5.40
C VAL A 66 -14.66 0.31 -4.42
N PHE A 67 -14.82 -1.02 -4.42
CA PHE A 67 -14.02 -1.88 -3.54
C PHE A 67 -12.51 -1.77 -3.85
N TRP A 68 -12.11 -1.90 -5.12
CA TRP A 68 -10.69 -1.94 -5.47
C TRP A 68 -10.01 -0.59 -5.32
N THR A 69 -10.71 0.51 -5.64
CA THR A 69 -10.18 1.86 -5.41
C THR A 69 -9.99 2.16 -3.93
N TRP A 70 -10.95 1.75 -3.08
CA TRP A 70 -10.82 1.81 -1.62
C TRP A 70 -9.65 0.97 -1.11
N MET A 71 -9.54 -0.29 -1.57
CA MET A 71 -8.43 -1.17 -1.21
C MET A 71 -7.08 -0.55 -1.59
N PHE A 72 -7.01 0.07 -2.78
CA PHE A 72 -5.78 0.71 -3.26
C PHE A 72 -5.38 1.90 -2.39
N SER A 73 -6.32 2.80 -2.09
CA SER A 73 -6.03 4.00 -1.29
C SER A 73 -5.60 3.64 0.14
N THR A 74 -6.35 2.76 0.80
CA THR A 74 -6.08 2.37 2.19
C THR A 74 -4.71 1.72 2.38
N TYR A 75 -4.30 0.84 1.46
CA TYR A 75 -3.09 0.03 1.67
C TYR A 75 -1.82 0.54 0.98
N PHE A 76 -1.94 1.39 -0.04
CA PHE A 76 -0.81 1.89 -0.83
C PHE A 76 -0.65 3.41 -0.82
N MET A 77 -1.72 4.19 -0.61
CA MET A 77 -1.62 5.65 -0.55
C MET A 77 -1.46 6.19 0.88
N GLU A 78 -2.16 5.60 1.85
CA GLU A 78 -2.38 6.24 3.17
C GLU A 78 -1.21 6.14 4.17
N LYS A 79 -0.20 5.30 3.91
CA LYS A 79 0.92 5.07 4.86
C LYS A 79 2.28 5.37 4.24
N PHE A 80 2.81 6.57 4.48
CA PHE A 80 4.22 6.89 4.24
C PHE A 80 5.09 6.16 5.28
N ALA A 81 5.95 5.27 4.82
CA ALA A 81 7.03 4.72 5.64
C ALA A 81 8.34 5.14 4.97
N PRO A 82 9.22 5.91 5.64
CA PRO A 82 10.44 6.47 5.04
C PRO A 82 11.39 5.44 4.41
N LEU A 83 11.25 4.16 4.77
CA LEU A 83 12.07 3.04 4.29
C LEU A 83 11.36 2.15 3.26
N LYS A 84 10.12 2.47 2.86
CA LYS A 84 9.35 1.70 1.87
C LYS A 84 9.33 2.41 0.53
N ASP A 85 9.33 1.60 -0.52
CA ASP A 85 9.16 2.06 -1.90
C ASP A 85 7.88 2.89 -2.05
N ASP A 86 8.01 4.08 -2.63
CA ASP A 86 6.92 5.01 -2.87
C ASP A 86 6.41 4.99 -4.31
N MET A 87 6.90 4.05 -5.14
CA MET A 87 6.36 3.80 -6.47
C MET A 87 4.98 3.15 -6.38
N LEU A 88 4.03 3.70 -7.13
CA LEU A 88 2.69 3.17 -7.36
C LEU A 88 2.58 2.71 -8.81
N PHE A 89 2.11 1.48 -8.98
CA PHE A 89 1.96 0.84 -10.29
C PHE A 89 0.48 0.83 -10.68
N TYR A 90 0.15 1.35 -11.86
CA TYR A 90 -1.20 1.41 -12.39
C TYR A 90 -1.26 0.63 -13.69
N VAL A 91 -2.18 -0.33 -13.77
CA VAL A 91 -2.40 -1.12 -14.98
C VAL A 91 -3.49 -0.45 -15.80
N ARG A 92 -3.13 0.11 -16.95
CA ARG A 92 -4.08 0.67 -17.92
C ARG A 92 -4.47 -0.38 -18.95
N ARG A 93 -5.77 -0.48 -19.22
CA ARG A 93 -6.31 -1.24 -20.34
C ARG A 93 -6.90 -0.28 -21.35
N LYS A 94 -6.12 0.02 -22.39
CA LYS A 94 -6.62 0.80 -23.51
C LYS A 94 -7.58 -0.08 -24.31
N LEU A 95 -8.87 0.27 -24.30
CA LEU A 95 -9.81 -0.25 -25.30
C LEU A 95 -9.29 0.19 -26.66
N ALA A 96 -8.72 -0.74 -27.42
CA ALA A 96 -8.38 -0.49 -28.82
C ALA A 96 -9.70 -0.28 -29.57
N LEU A 97 -10.16 0.98 -29.64
CA LEU A 97 -11.27 1.38 -30.48
C LEU A 97 -10.80 1.21 -31.93
N VAL A 98 -11.05 0.03 -32.51
CA VAL A 98 -11.00 -0.30 -33.94
C VAL A 98 -9.78 0.28 -34.65
N SER A 99 -8.64 -0.41 -34.57
CA SER A 99 -7.71 -0.43 -35.71
C SER A 99 -8.06 -1.66 -36.53
N ALA A 100 -8.43 -1.44 -37.79
CA ALA A 100 -8.83 -2.45 -38.77
C ALA A 100 -7.66 -3.32 -39.26
N ASP A 101 -6.72 -3.62 -38.38
CA ASP A 101 -5.61 -4.53 -38.66
C ASP A 101 -5.50 -5.54 -37.52
N ASN A 102 -5.34 -6.79 -37.91
CA ASN A 102 -5.78 -7.99 -37.23
C ASN A 102 -4.81 -8.43 -36.11
N SER A 103 -4.47 -7.51 -35.20
CA SER A 103 -3.69 -7.78 -33.98
C SER A 103 -4.56 -7.51 -32.74
N GLU A 104 -5.53 -8.38 -32.49
CA GLU A 104 -6.48 -8.33 -31.35
C GLU A 104 -5.81 -8.63 -29.98
N GLY A 105 -4.70 -7.96 -29.66
CA GLY A 105 -4.12 -7.97 -28.33
C GLY A 105 -4.55 -6.71 -27.60
N LYS A 106 -5.37 -6.84 -26.54
CA LYS A 106 -5.57 -5.76 -25.55
C LYS A 106 -4.19 -5.29 -25.11
N LYS A 107 -3.75 -4.10 -25.53
CA LYS A 107 -2.47 -3.54 -25.10
C LYS A 107 -2.62 -3.15 -23.63
N VAL A 108 -1.96 -3.91 -22.76
CA VAL A 108 -1.83 -3.60 -21.34
C VAL A 108 -0.62 -2.71 -21.17
N GLU A 109 -0.81 -1.55 -20.57
CA GLU A 109 0.24 -0.59 -20.27
C GLU A 109 0.36 -0.46 -18.75
N VAL A 110 1.58 -0.39 -18.22
CA VAL A 110 1.83 -0.15 -16.79
C VAL A 110 2.41 1.24 -16.64
N GLU A 111 1.69 2.11 -15.96
CA GLU A 111 2.17 3.43 -15.57
C GLU A 111 2.72 3.38 -14.15
N VAL A 112 3.88 4.01 -13.93
CA VAL A 112 4.52 4.05 -12.62
C VAL A 112 4.70 5.49 -12.19
N TYR A 113 4.25 5.80 -10.99
CA TYR A 113 4.36 7.14 -10.43
C TYR A 113 4.88 7.06 -9.00
N ARG A 114 5.54 8.12 -8.55
CA ARG A 114 5.76 8.32 -7.13
C ARG A 114 4.43 8.66 -6.45
N ARG A 115 4.26 8.26 -5.19
CA ARG A 115 3.06 8.49 -4.39
C ARG A 115 2.72 9.96 -4.17
N ASP A 116 3.70 10.84 -4.20
CA ASP A 116 3.54 12.29 -4.07
C ASP A 116 3.38 13.01 -5.42
N SER A 117 3.31 12.26 -6.53
CA SER A 117 3.20 12.83 -7.86
C SER A 117 1.89 13.60 -8.04
N LYS A 118 1.98 14.81 -8.60
CA LYS A 118 0.79 15.58 -9.02
C LYS A 118 0.10 15.02 -10.27
N LYS A 119 0.70 13.99 -10.91
CA LYS A 119 0.20 13.34 -12.13
C LYS A 119 -0.46 11.99 -11.85
N LEU A 120 -0.78 11.71 -10.59
CA LEU A 120 -1.46 10.47 -10.25
C LEU A 120 -2.81 10.38 -10.98
N PRO A 121 -3.17 9.20 -11.51
CA PRO A 121 -4.49 9.00 -12.06
C PRO A 121 -5.59 9.27 -11.03
N GLY A 122 -6.74 9.76 -11.50
CA GLY A 122 -7.90 9.98 -10.65
C GLY A 122 -8.41 8.65 -10.07
N LEU A 123 -8.77 8.66 -8.79
CA LEU A 123 -9.37 7.47 -8.16
C LEU A 123 -10.69 7.13 -8.88
N GLY A 124 -10.79 5.91 -9.43
CA GLY A 124 -11.93 5.50 -10.25
C GLY A 124 -11.81 5.84 -11.75
N ASP A 125 -10.61 6.20 -12.24
CA ASP A 125 -10.33 6.28 -13.69
C ASP A 125 -10.75 4.97 -14.37
N PRO A 126 -11.67 5.00 -15.36
CA PRO A 126 -12.21 3.81 -16.02
C PRO A 126 -11.21 3.08 -16.91
N ASP A 127 -10.11 3.74 -17.32
CA ASP A 127 -9.06 3.12 -18.12
C ASP A 127 -8.10 2.27 -17.27
N ILE A 128 -8.20 2.38 -15.94
CA ILE A 128 -7.35 1.65 -14.99
C ILE A 128 -8.05 0.39 -14.52
N ASP A 129 -7.34 -0.74 -14.64
CA ASP A 129 -7.69 -1.93 -13.88
C ASP A 129 -7.19 -1.78 -12.44
N TRP A 130 -8.08 -1.32 -11.57
CA TRP A 130 -7.82 -1.18 -10.14
C TRP A 130 -7.54 -2.51 -9.44
N GLU A 131 -8.14 -3.61 -9.91
CA GLU A 131 -7.90 -4.93 -9.34
C GLU A 131 -6.48 -5.42 -9.68
N GLU A 132 -6.09 -5.37 -10.95
CA GLU A 132 -4.73 -5.73 -11.40
C GLU A 132 -3.68 -4.81 -10.78
N SER A 133 -4.00 -3.52 -10.63
CA SER A 133 -3.14 -2.56 -9.92
C SER A 133 -2.93 -2.97 -8.46
N VAL A 134 -3.98 -3.34 -7.72
CA VAL A 134 -3.85 -3.82 -6.33
C VAL A 134 -2.96 -5.05 -6.25
N TYR A 135 -3.14 -6.05 -7.13
CA TYR A 135 -2.29 -7.24 -7.11
C TYR A 135 -0.83 -6.93 -7.41
N LEU A 136 -0.57 -6.08 -8.40
CA LEU A 136 0.79 -5.71 -8.77
C LEU A 136 1.51 -4.99 -7.62
N ASN A 137 0.86 -4.01 -6.98
CA ASN A 137 1.44 -3.29 -5.85
C ASN A 137 1.61 -4.21 -4.62
N LEU A 138 0.68 -5.14 -4.39
CA LEU A 138 0.79 -6.13 -3.33
C LEU A 138 2.05 -6.98 -3.49
N ILE A 139 2.27 -7.54 -4.69
CA ILE A 139 3.41 -8.40 -4.98
C ILE A 139 4.73 -7.62 -4.83
N LEU A 140 4.82 -6.45 -5.48
CA LEU A 140 6.05 -5.68 -5.53
C LEU A 140 6.42 -5.05 -4.18
N GLN A 141 5.44 -4.60 -3.38
CA GLN A 141 5.71 -3.83 -2.16
C GLN A 141 5.58 -4.65 -0.87
N LYS A 142 4.75 -5.70 -0.85
CA LYS A 142 4.42 -6.44 0.38
C LYS A 142 4.90 -7.89 0.37
N VAL A 143 5.07 -8.51 -0.80
CA VAL A 143 5.45 -9.93 -0.89
C VAL A 143 6.96 -10.13 -1.03
N LYS A 144 7.75 -9.11 -1.42
CA LYS A 144 9.23 -9.16 -1.59
C LYS A 144 9.73 -10.53 -2.07
N LEU A 145 9.81 -10.72 -3.39
CA LEU A 145 10.57 -11.83 -3.97
C LEU A 145 12.04 -11.78 -3.53
#